data_AF-A0A2A3G310-F1
#
_entry.id   AF-A0A2A3G310-F1
#
_cell.length_a   1.000
_cell.length_b   1.000
_cell.length_c   1.000
_cell.angle_alpha   90.00
_cell.angle_beta   90.00
_cell.angle_gamma   90.00
#
_symmetry.space_group_name_H-M   'P 1'
#
loop_
_entity.id
_entity.type
_entity.pdbx_description
1 polymer ?
#
loop_
_entity_poly.entity_id
_entity_poly.type
_entity_poly.pdbx_seq_one_letter_code
_entity_poly.pdbx_strand_id
1 'polypeptide(L)'
;MANLNYRTLLETNNYLRSLSDTTYWLCITRTVQESKLFPMNPYMLVSYLNSFYRLPTLLREIDAATPAEELGDRAREVSLKVDTVNAAWGMPAFYLIGREMLMNWGLLRPTDAVDDVVDVLDFSRRFNLAYHRNDGHLTNKEFGDRSQFLPERTLQVFESDLHGVVPGDRLHTAATKLVAQLSQYAFLAHCECRIGLHNSGPYDFGNNRQMIMRDFFDLTEGDYPWLDGIATQLPFNNLTIPIVFKGTNFHLMDDWASFEAEPGYNAANIEAVGMYTSDALTDGYIPVGMDDADTLADTMEQYREILNEATTDLWKRIATWSREQMIDAGALVYSSVGKDFAHLAGTYRQDDWFQVDERVQRFKPLLNDEYGRDNLGEMVGLLGLPHQTSNEYTMARYSDLNRNMLTGIPYSVLSDDDYAPTAGDRFAGSSSLPGKTGLWATSVGRIDIDDYNTRAKGFTPAVLDGGNRYLDEEWVKWNHGTPQADELYRLAQRGSRNIEGRGSGLRRADLPATDETKGSGDADR
;
A
#
# COMPACT_ATOMS: atom_id res chain seq x y z
N MET A 1 16.28 -1.86 20.86
CA MET A 1 15.16 -1.90 21.83
C MET A 1 14.77 -0.47 22.11
N ALA A 2 13.54 -0.07 21.82
CA ALA A 2 13.03 1.23 22.20
C ALA A 2 13.20 1.45 23.71
N ASN A 3 13.71 2.60 24.10
CA ASN A 3 13.87 2.96 25.50
C ASN A 3 12.50 3.44 26.02
N LEU A 4 11.66 2.51 26.49
CA LEU A 4 10.32 2.81 26.99
C LEU A 4 10.40 3.86 28.10
N ASN A 5 9.83 5.03 27.84
CA ASN A 5 9.76 6.14 28.77
C ASN A 5 8.41 6.84 28.63
N TYR A 6 8.13 7.79 29.53
CA TYR A 6 6.85 8.49 29.55
C TYR A 6 6.48 9.14 28.22
N ARG A 7 7.43 9.78 27.53
CA ARG A 7 7.20 10.44 26.24
C ARG A 7 6.90 9.42 25.15
N THR A 8 7.71 8.37 25.04
CA THR A 8 7.48 7.31 24.05
C THR A 8 6.12 6.65 24.26
N LEU A 9 5.74 6.35 25.51
CA LEU A 9 4.43 5.77 25.81
C LEU A 9 3.27 6.70 25.43
N LEU A 10 3.40 8.01 25.66
CA LEU A 10 2.40 9.01 25.23
C LEU A 10 2.22 8.98 23.71
N GLU A 11 3.33 8.99 22.97
CA GLU A 11 3.34 8.97 21.51
C GLU A 11 2.74 7.65 20.96
N THR A 12 3.13 6.51 21.52
CA THR A 12 2.60 5.19 21.15
C THR A 12 1.10 5.09 21.40
N ASN A 13 0.61 5.49 22.58
CA ASN A 13 -0.82 5.44 22.89
C ASN A 13 -1.65 6.43 22.08
N ASN A 14 -1.07 7.59 21.72
CA ASN A 14 -1.73 8.54 20.84
C ASN A 14 -1.93 7.95 19.43
N TYR A 15 -0.88 7.37 18.85
CA TYR A 15 -0.98 6.76 17.53
C TYR A 15 -1.89 5.52 17.53
N LEU A 16 -1.80 4.67 18.57
CA LEU A 16 -2.71 3.54 18.76
C LEU A 16 -4.18 3.99 18.80
N ARG A 17 -4.49 5.09 19.49
CA ARG A 17 -5.86 5.62 19.52
C ARG A 17 -6.30 6.12 18.14
N SER A 18 -5.42 6.81 17.39
CA SER A 18 -5.71 7.22 16.01
C SER A 18 -6.02 6.00 15.13
N LEU A 19 -5.18 4.96 15.19
CA LEU A 19 -5.41 3.69 14.48
C LEU A 19 -6.71 2.99 14.92
N SER A 20 -7.05 3.03 16.20
CA SER A 20 -8.31 2.48 16.72
C SER A 20 -9.52 3.17 16.11
N ASP A 21 -9.51 4.51 16.08
CA ASP A 21 -10.60 5.31 15.54
C ASP A 21 -10.72 5.12 14.02
N THR A 22 -9.59 5.17 13.31
CA THR A 22 -9.51 4.95 11.86
C THR A 22 -10.00 3.56 11.50
N THR A 23 -9.52 2.51 12.18
CA THR A 23 -9.93 1.14 11.87
C THR A 23 -11.42 0.92 12.13
N TYR A 24 -11.94 1.41 13.26
CA TYR A 24 -13.36 1.30 13.54
C TYR A 24 -14.22 2.02 12.49
N TRP A 25 -13.85 3.25 12.12
CA TRP A 25 -14.54 4.00 11.07
C TRP A 25 -14.55 3.23 9.73
N LEU A 26 -13.39 2.72 9.30
CA LEU A 26 -13.26 1.95 8.06
C LEU A 26 -14.14 0.69 8.08
N CYS A 27 -14.27 0.03 9.23
CA CYS A 27 -15.08 -1.18 9.36
C CYS A 27 -16.59 -0.90 9.40
N ILE A 28 -17.06 0.18 10.04
CA ILE A 28 -18.50 0.45 10.16
C ILE A 28 -19.11 1.12 8.93
N THR A 29 -18.32 1.88 8.16
CA THR A 29 -18.82 2.54 6.93
C THR A 29 -18.90 1.59 5.75
N ARG A 30 -18.42 0.35 5.91
CA ARG A 30 -18.32 -0.64 4.84
C ARG A 30 -18.92 -1.97 5.27
N THR A 31 -19.55 -2.64 4.31
CA THR A 31 -20.14 -3.96 4.57
C THR A 31 -19.02 -5.00 4.67
N VAL A 32 -19.02 -5.79 5.76
CA VAL A 32 -18.22 -7.01 5.85
C VAL A 32 -18.59 -7.92 4.68
N GLN A 33 -17.64 -8.17 3.78
CA GLN A 33 -17.86 -9.00 2.60
C GLN A 33 -17.60 -10.46 2.95
N GLU A 34 -18.54 -11.36 2.69
CA GLU A 34 -18.24 -12.79 2.73
C GLU A 34 -17.69 -13.25 1.38
N SER A 35 -16.50 -13.82 1.39
CA SER A 35 -16.02 -14.62 0.26
C SER A 35 -16.78 -15.95 0.19
N LYS A 36 -17.10 -16.39 -1.04
CA LYS A 36 -17.64 -17.74 -1.29
C LYS A 36 -16.59 -18.72 -1.81
N LEU A 37 -15.42 -18.22 -2.23
CA LEU A 37 -14.34 -19.04 -2.77
C LEU A 37 -13.30 -19.38 -1.70
N PHE A 38 -12.93 -18.39 -0.88
CA PHE A 38 -11.95 -18.51 0.18
C PHE A 38 -12.62 -18.44 1.57
N PRO A 39 -12.10 -19.16 2.57
CA PRO A 39 -12.51 -19.04 3.96
C PRO A 39 -11.96 -17.74 4.56
N MET A 40 -12.57 -16.60 4.19
CA MET A 40 -12.07 -15.27 4.53
C MET A 40 -11.96 -15.02 6.03
N ASN A 41 -13.00 -15.33 6.80
CA ASN A 41 -12.98 -15.04 8.23
C ASN A 41 -11.85 -15.81 8.95
N PRO A 42 -11.69 -17.13 8.73
CA PRO A 42 -10.53 -17.86 9.22
C PRO A 42 -9.18 -17.27 8.79
N TYR A 43 -8.98 -16.98 7.50
CA TYR A 43 -7.66 -16.56 7.05
C TYR A 43 -7.28 -15.17 7.58
N MET A 44 -8.24 -14.25 7.77
CA MET A 44 -7.94 -12.93 8.33
C MET A 44 -7.54 -13.03 9.79
N LEU A 45 -8.21 -13.89 10.56
CA LEU A 45 -7.81 -14.13 11.95
C LEU A 45 -6.42 -14.79 12.04
N VAL A 46 -6.10 -15.73 11.15
CA VAL A 46 -4.74 -16.30 11.06
C VAL A 46 -3.72 -15.22 10.69
N SER A 47 -4.04 -14.31 9.76
CA SER A 47 -3.10 -13.26 9.34
C SER A 47 -2.80 -12.26 10.45
N TYR A 48 -3.79 -11.88 11.26
CA TYR A 48 -3.59 -10.99 12.40
C TYR A 48 -2.67 -11.60 13.45
N LEU A 49 -2.90 -12.87 13.79
CA LEU A 49 -2.01 -13.60 14.70
C LEU A 49 -0.59 -13.74 14.13
N ASN A 50 -0.46 -14.06 12.84
CA ASN A 50 0.83 -14.17 12.17
C ASN A 50 1.58 -12.83 12.17
N SER A 51 0.85 -11.73 11.95
CA SER A 51 1.38 -10.37 12.01
C SER A 51 1.87 -10.03 13.42
N PHE A 52 1.09 -10.33 14.46
CA PHE A 52 1.48 -10.12 15.86
C PHE A 52 2.81 -10.81 16.21
N TYR A 53 2.96 -12.07 15.79
CA TYR A 53 4.11 -12.88 16.17
C TYR A 53 5.37 -12.63 15.33
N ARG A 54 5.23 -12.16 14.08
CA ARG A 54 6.37 -12.04 13.15
C ARG A 54 6.84 -10.62 12.91
N LEU A 55 5.94 -9.64 12.80
CA LEU A 55 6.30 -8.28 12.39
C LEU A 55 7.35 -7.60 13.29
N PRO A 56 7.30 -7.68 14.64
CA PRO A 56 8.26 -6.94 15.47
C PRO A 56 9.72 -7.26 15.14
N THR A 57 10.04 -8.55 14.97
CA THR A 57 11.41 -8.99 14.64
C THR A 57 11.78 -8.63 13.20
N LEU A 58 10.86 -8.77 12.25
CA LEU A 58 11.11 -8.40 10.85
C LEU A 58 11.37 -6.90 10.71
N LEU A 59 10.54 -6.06 11.33
CA LEU A 59 10.68 -4.60 11.28
C LEU A 59 11.97 -4.14 11.97
N ARG A 60 12.36 -4.73 13.10
CA ARG A 60 13.66 -4.43 13.74
C ARG A 60 14.84 -4.72 12.83
N GLU A 61 14.82 -5.84 12.11
CA GLU A 61 15.88 -6.19 11.18
C GLU A 61 15.92 -5.22 9.99
N ILE A 62 14.75 -4.91 9.42
CA ILE A 62 14.62 -3.94 8.33
C ILE A 62 15.14 -2.57 8.77
N ASP A 63 14.66 -2.04 9.90
CA ASP A 63 15.01 -0.70 10.40
C ASP A 63 16.50 -0.60 10.75
N ALA A 64 17.11 -1.70 11.19
CA ALA A 64 18.55 -1.78 11.42
C ALA A 64 19.37 -1.74 10.11
N ALA A 65 18.82 -2.21 9.00
CA ALA A 65 19.46 -2.15 7.68
C ALA A 65 19.21 -0.81 6.99
N THR A 66 17.97 -0.34 7.00
CA THR A 66 17.53 0.92 6.41
C THR A 66 16.46 1.55 7.31
N PRO A 67 16.71 2.72 7.92
CA PRO A 67 15.76 3.36 8.82
C PRO A 67 14.41 3.62 8.16
N ALA A 68 13.32 3.49 8.93
CA ALA A 68 11.95 3.71 8.47
C ALA A 68 11.75 5.05 7.73
N GLU A 69 12.42 6.13 8.17
CA GLU A 69 12.37 7.43 7.51
C GLU A 69 12.97 7.39 6.10
N GLU A 70 14.05 6.65 5.90
CA GLU A 70 14.65 6.48 4.57
C GLU A 70 13.78 5.60 3.67
N LEU A 71 13.15 4.58 4.23
CA LEU A 71 12.17 3.79 3.49
C LEU A 71 10.98 4.66 3.06
N GLY A 72 10.50 5.56 3.93
CA GLY A 72 9.45 6.51 3.62
C GLY A 72 9.86 7.50 2.53
N ASP A 73 11.09 8.04 2.60
CA ASP A 73 11.64 8.88 1.54
C ASP A 73 11.69 8.14 0.19
N ARG A 74 12.14 6.87 0.17
CA ARG A 74 12.21 6.03 -1.04
C ARG A 74 10.83 5.70 -1.61
N ALA A 75 9.89 5.33 -0.76
CA ALA A 75 8.52 4.97 -1.14
C ALA A 75 7.75 6.15 -1.78
N ARG A 76 8.17 7.40 -1.56
CA ARG A 76 7.56 8.57 -2.24
C ARG A 76 7.88 8.66 -3.73
N GLU A 77 8.93 7.99 -4.16
CA GLU A 77 9.50 8.16 -5.50
C GLU A 77 9.06 7.07 -6.48
N VAL A 78 8.43 6.01 -5.97
CA VAL A 78 7.98 4.83 -6.72
C VAL A 78 6.68 4.34 -6.12
N SER A 79 5.84 3.65 -6.90
CA SER A 79 4.70 2.91 -6.34
C SER A 79 5.15 1.51 -5.89
N LEU A 80 4.84 1.16 -4.64
CA LEU A 80 5.04 -0.15 -4.03
C LEU A 80 3.78 -0.63 -3.31
N LYS A 81 3.68 -1.93 -3.06
CA LYS A 81 2.57 -2.49 -2.30
C LYS A 81 2.55 -1.95 -0.87
N VAL A 82 3.67 -1.46 -0.33
CA VAL A 82 3.67 -0.88 1.01
C VAL A 82 3.01 0.51 1.08
N ASP A 83 2.81 1.16 -0.07
CA ASP A 83 2.21 2.48 -0.17
C ASP A 83 0.74 2.47 0.18
N THR A 84 0.21 3.60 0.65
CA THR A 84 -1.20 3.78 1.03
C THR A 84 -1.70 2.77 2.08
N VAL A 85 -2.35 1.66 1.67
CA VAL A 85 -3.03 0.72 2.58
C VAL A 85 -2.09 0.13 3.61
N ASN A 86 -0.92 -0.32 3.18
CA ASN A 86 -0.18 -1.33 3.91
C ASN A 86 0.75 -0.74 4.98
N ALA A 87 1.36 0.42 4.75
CA ALA A 87 2.18 1.08 5.76
C ALA A 87 1.39 1.94 6.77
N ALA A 88 0.37 2.68 6.30
CA ALA A 88 -0.35 3.65 7.11
C ALA A 88 -1.36 2.98 8.05
N TRP A 89 -2.02 1.92 7.57
CA TRP A 89 -3.06 1.23 8.31
C TRP A 89 -2.83 -0.28 8.45
N GLY A 90 -2.66 -0.99 7.33
CA GLY A 90 -2.68 -2.46 7.28
C GLY A 90 -1.69 -3.10 8.24
N MET A 91 -0.40 -2.80 8.10
CA MET A 91 0.66 -3.36 8.95
C MET A 91 0.44 -3.11 10.46
N PRO A 92 0.30 -1.86 10.94
CA PRO A 92 0.13 -1.63 12.37
C PRO A 92 -1.24 -2.12 12.88
N ALA A 93 -2.32 -2.00 12.10
CA ALA A 93 -3.64 -2.47 12.53
C ALA A 93 -3.71 -4.00 12.59
N PHE A 94 -3.14 -4.73 11.64
CA PHE A 94 -3.16 -6.21 11.64
C PHE A 94 -2.36 -6.76 12.83
N TYR A 95 -1.22 -6.15 13.14
CA TYR A 95 -0.46 -6.43 14.34
C TYR A 95 -1.29 -6.21 15.62
N LEU A 96 -1.92 -5.05 15.76
CA LEU A 96 -2.71 -4.70 16.94
C LEU A 96 -3.98 -5.55 17.08
N ILE A 97 -4.67 -5.89 16.00
CA ILE A 97 -5.84 -6.79 16.03
C ILE A 97 -5.40 -8.20 16.47
N GLY A 98 -4.23 -8.68 16.02
CA GLY A 98 -3.67 -9.94 16.51
C GLY A 98 -3.43 -9.91 18.03
N ARG A 99 -2.99 -8.78 18.57
CA ARG A 99 -2.88 -8.55 20.02
C ARG A 99 -4.25 -8.57 20.71
N GLU A 100 -5.27 -7.91 20.15
CA GLU A 100 -6.64 -7.93 20.68
C GLU A 100 -7.19 -9.37 20.76
N MET A 101 -6.95 -10.19 19.75
CA MET A 101 -7.36 -11.61 19.77
C MET A 101 -6.73 -12.38 20.93
N LEU A 102 -5.43 -12.21 21.15
CA LEU A 102 -4.72 -12.92 22.23
C LEU A 102 -5.14 -12.42 23.63
N MET A 103 -5.47 -11.13 23.77
CA MET A 103 -6.06 -10.60 25.00
C MET A 103 -7.47 -11.15 25.23
N ASN A 104 -8.29 -11.26 24.19
CA ASN A 104 -9.62 -11.86 24.26
C ASN A 104 -9.55 -13.32 24.76
N TRP A 105 -8.54 -14.08 24.31
CA TRP A 105 -8.30 -15.44 24.79
C TRP A 105 -7.64 -15.53 26.17
N GLY A 106 -7.35 -14.40 26.82
CA GLY A 106 -6.70 -14.35 28.13
C GLY A 106 -5.24 -14.81 28.11
N LEU A 107 -4.61 -14.82 26.94
CA LEU A 107 -3.21 -15.22 26.75
C LEU A 107 -2.24 -14.06 26.94
N LEU A 108 -2.72 -12.83 26.76
CA LEU A 108 -1.96 -11.59 26.99
C LEU A 108 -2.72 -10.67 27.94
N ARG A 109 -1.97 -9.93 28.75
CA ARG A 109 -2.43 -8.72 29.43
C ARG A 109 -2.10 -7.50 28.57
N PRO A 110 -2.78 -6.36 28.79
CA PRO A 110 -2.43 -5.11 28.10
C PRO A 110 -0.98 -4.64 28.31
N THR A 111 -0.30 -5.13 29.35
CA THR A 111 1.11 -4.83 29.67
C THR A 111 2.11 -5.77 29.00
N ASP A 112 1.67 -6.88 28.39
CA ASP A 112 2.58 -7.82 27.74
C ASP A 112 2.92 -7.39 26.29
N ALA A 113 4.10 -7.79 25.82
CA ALA A 113 4.70 -7.46 24.52
C ALA A 113 4.88 -5.95 24.25
N VAL A 114 4.99 -5.12 25.30
CA VAL A 114 5.02 -3.66 25.17
C VAL A 114 6.16 -3.15 24.30
N ASP A 115 7.35 -3.75 24.39
CA ASP A 115 8.48 -3.32 23.57
C ASP A 115 8.22 -3.59 22.09
N ASP A 116 7.59 -4.73 21.76
CA ASP A 116 7.19 -5.05 20.39
C ASP A 116 6.11 -4.08 19.87
N VAL A 117 5.12 -3.73 20.70
CA VAL A 117 4.07 -2.76 20.32
C VAL A 117 4.69 -1.39 20.04
N VAL A 118 5.60 -0.95 20.90
CA VAL A 118 6.30 0.32 20.73
C VAL A 118 7.15 0.31 19.47
N ASP A 119 7.94 -0.75 19.23
CA ASP A 119 8.80 -0.86 18.04
C ASP A 119 7.97 -0.84 16.74
N VAL A 120 6.86 -1.59 16.66
CA VAL A 120 5.98 -1.64 15.47
C VAL A 120 5.35 -0.26 15.21
N LEU A 121 4.80 0.37 16.24
CA LEU A 121 4.12 1.66 16.10
C LEU A 121 5.09 2.81 15.85
N ASP A 122 6.28 2.77 16.43
CA ASP A 122 7.32 3.77 16.16
C ASP A 122 7.85 3.66 14.73
N PHE A 123 8.13 2.43 14.24
CA PHE A 123 8.52 2.19 12.85
C PHE A 123 7.45 2.74 11.88
N SER A 124 6.20 2.34 12.08
CA SER A 124 5.09 2.80 11.25
C SER A 124 4.95 4.32 11.27
N ARG A 125 5.04 4.94 12.44
CA ARG A 125 4.96 6.40 12.57
C ARG A 125 6.10 7.12 11.83
N ARG A 126 7.35 6.71 12.03
CA ARG A 126 8.51 7.31 11.36
C ARG A 126 8.44 7.18 9.85
N PHE A 127 8.05 6.00 9.36
CA PHE A 127 7.81 5.78 7.93
C PHE A 127 6.74 6.74 7.39
N ASN A 128 5.56 6.79 8.00
CA ASN A 128 4.44 7.58 7.49
C ASN A 128 4.70 9.08 7.53
N LEU A 129 5.42 9.60 8.53
CA LEU A 129 5.83 11.01 8.56
C LEU A 129 6.79 11.36 7.42
N ALA A 130 7.72 10.46 7.08
CA ALA A 130 8.61 10.66 5.95
C ALA A 130 7.86 10.53 4.61
N TYR A 131 6.98 9.53 4.49
CA TYR A 131 6.18 9.26 3.29
C TYR A 131 5.18 10.37 2.98
N HIS A 132 4.53 10.95 3.99
CA HIS A 132 3.59 12.08 3.85
C HIS A 132 4.24 13.43 4.23
N ARG A 133 5.56 13.60 4.00
CA ARG A 133 6.25 14.84 4.42
C ARG A 133 5.76 16.11 3.72
N ASN A 134 5.00 16.00 2.63
CA ASN A 134 4.50 17.16 1.87
C ASN A 134 3.44 17.96 2.65
N ASP A 135 2.72 17.31 3.55
CA ASP A 135 1.57 17.87 4.28
C ASP A 135 1.57 17.49 5.78
N GLY A 136 2.41 16.52 6.19
CA GLY A 136 2.79 16.28 7.58
C GLY A 136 1.79 15.44 8.38
N HIS A 137 1.15 14.44 7.77
CA HIS A 137 0.16 13.58 8.41
C HIS A 137 0.58 12.11 8.50
N LEU A 138 -0.05 11.32 9.37
CA LEU A 138 0.23 9.89 9.50
C LEU A 138 -0.66 9.00 8.62
N THR A 139 -1.93 9.39 8.46
CA THR A 139 -2.93 8.61 7.73
C THR A 139 -3.76 9.53 6.84
N ASN A 140 -4.32 9.02 5.75
CA ASN A 140 -5.10 9.80 4.80
C ASN A 140 -6.26 10.54 5.49
N LYS A 141 -6.82 9.92 6.54
CA LYS A 141 -7.84 10.49 7.40
C LYS A 141 -7.45 11.83 8.06
N GLU A 142 -6.20 11.98 8.49
CA GLU A 142 -5.69 13.22 9.08
C GLU A 142 -5.59 14.34 8.03
N PHE A 143 -5.55 13.98 6.74
CA PHE A 143 -5.52 14.90 5.60
C PHE A 143 -6.87 15.05 4.88
N GLY A 144 -7.96 14.85 5.62
CA GLY A 144 -9.32 14.99 5.09
C GLY A 144 -9.66 13.90 4.07
N ASP A 145 -9.21 12.68 4.36
CA ASP A 145 -9.42 11.48 3.54
C ASP A 145 -8.83 11.64 2.13
N ARG A 146 -7.58 12.11 2.06
CA ARG A 146 -6.81 12.28 0.82
C ARG A 146 -5.49 11.54 0.90
N SER A 147 -5.14 10.88 -0.19
CA SER A 147 -3.91 10.09 -0.34
C SER A 147 -2.95 10.81 -1.30
N GLN A 148 -2.50 12.01 -0.93
CA GLN A 148 -1.67 12.86 -1.79
C GLN A 148 -0.20 12.85 -1.35
N PHE A 149 0.58 11.88 -1.82
CA PHE A 149 1.99 11.77 -1.47
C PHE A 149 2.95 12.17 -2.60
N LEU A 150 2.47 12.21 -3.85
CA LEU A 150 3.32 12.53 -4.99
C LEU A 150 3.79 14.00 -4.96
N PRO A 151 5.09 14.25 -5.18
CA PRO A 151 5.63 15.62 -5.23
C PRO A 151 5.27 16.33 -6.53
N GLU A 152 5.34 17.68 -6.53
CA GLU A 152 5.00 18.49 -7.70
C GLU A 152 5.78 18.06 -8.94
N ARG A 153 7.09 17.84 -8.81
CA ARG A 153 7.97 17.45 -9.91
C ARG A 153 7.52 16.18 -10.65
N THR A 154 6.89 15.24 -9.94
CA THR A 154 6.35 14.00 -10.53
C THR A 154 4.99 14.26 -11.16
N LEU A 155 4.13 15.04 -10.48
CA LEU A 155 2.82 15.43 -10.99
C LEU A 155 2.92 16.25 -12.28
N GLN A 156 3.93 17.11 -12.42
CA GLN A 156 4.18 17.87 -13.66
C GLN A 156 4.51 16.96 -14.85
N VAL A 157 5.29 15.89 -14.63
CA VAL A 157 5.61 14.90 -15.66
C VAL A 157 4.37 14.15 -16.10
N PHE A 158 3.54 13.70 -15.14
CA PHE A 158 2.26 13.10 -15.49
C PHE A 158 1.40 14.12 -16.24
N GLU A 159 1.22 15.34 -15.72
CA GLU A 159 0.39 16.34 -16.38
C GLU A 159 0.82 16.65 -17.82
N SER A 160 2.12 16.66 -18.09
CA SER A 160 2.62 16.88 -19.44
C SER A 160 2.50 15.66 -20.35
N ASP A 161 2.66 14.45 -19.83
CA ASP A 161 2.91 13.26 -20.65
C ASP A 161 1.71 12.32 -20.81
N LEU A 162 0.62 12.51 -20.07
CA LEU A 162 -0.59 11.71 -20.31
C LEU A 162 -1.18 11.97 -21.70
N HIS A 163 -1.73 10.92 -22.29
CA HIS A 163 -2.42 11.00 -23.58
C HIS A 163 -3.88 11.35 -23.36
N GLY A 164 -4.35 12.40 -24.04
CA GLY A 164 -5.75 12.77 -24.05
C GLY A 164 -6.61 11.69 -24.71
N VAL A 165 -7.81 11.48 -24.18
CA VAL A 165 -8.78 10.51 -24.70
C VAL A 165 -10.19 11.09 -24.73
N VAL A 166 -11.00 10.56 -25.65
CA VAL A 166 -12.42 10.81 -25.75
C VAL A 166 -13.18 9.52 -25.47
N PRO A 167 -14.29 9.53 -24.72
CA PRO A 167 -15.07 8.34 -24.45
C PRO A 167 -15.41 7.54 -25.71
N GLY A 168 -15.00 6.27 -25.71
CA GLY A 168 -15.25 5.35 -26.82
C GLY A 168 -14.18 5.36 -27.93
N ASP A 169 -13.15 6.22 -27.85
CA ASP A 169 -11.98 6.06 -28.69
C ASP A 169 -11.19 4.78 -28.32
N ARG A 170 -10.17 4.47 -29.13
CA ARG A 170 -9.41 3.22 -28.98
C ARG A 170 -8.67 3.17 -27.65
N LEU A 171 -7.93 4.22 -27.31
CA LEU A 171 -7.11 4.27 -26.09
C LEU A 171 -7.99 4.29 -24.83
N HIS A 172 -9.07 5.05 -24.83
CA HIS A 172 -10.11 5.06 -23.79
C HIS A 172 -10.65 3.65 -23.53
N THR A 173 -11.00 2.94 -24.61
CA THR A 173 -11.52 1.58 -24.55
C THR A 173 -10.47 0.60 -24.02
N ALA A 174 -9.23 0.70 -24.49
CA ALA A 174 -8.12 -0.14 -24.06
C ALA A 174 -7.83 0.05 -22.56
N ALA A 175 -7.72 1.30 -22.09
CA ALA A 175 -7.48 1.65 -20.70
C ALA A 175 -8.61 1.15 -19.78
N THR A 176 -9.86 1.42 -20.14
CA THR A 176 -11.03 0.99 -19.34
C THR A 176 -11.07 -0.54 -19.21
N LYS A 177 -10.80 -1.27 -20.30
CA LYS A 177 -10.80 -2.74 -20.30
C LYS A 177 -9.61 -3.32 -19.54
N LEU A 178 -8.42 -2.74 -19.67
CA LEU A 178 -7.24 -3.18 -18.93
C LEU A 178 -7.42 -2.98 -17.42
N VAL A 179 -7.86 -1.79 -16.98
CA VAL A 179 -8.11 -1.50 -15.56
C VAL A 179 -9.13 -2.48 -14.96
N ALA A 180 -10.18 -2.82 -15.71
CA ALA A 180 -11.16 -3.82 -15.28
C ALA A 180 -10.54 -5.23 -15.17
N GLN A 181 -9.76 -5.65 -16.17
CA GLN A 181 -9.09 -6.95 -16.17
C GLN A 181 -8.04 -7.08 -15.06
N LEU A 182 -7.21 -6.05 -14.86
CA LEU A 182 -6.26 -5.95 -13.75
C LEU A 182 -6.96 -6.05 -12.41
N SER A 183 -8.10 -5.36 -12.26
CA SER A 183 -8.84 -5.38 -10.99
C SER A 183 -9.37 -6.79 -10.67
N GLN A 184 -9.88 -7.51 -11.67
CA GLN A 184 -10.35 -8.88 -11.51
C GLN A 184 -9.21 -9.88 -11.25
N TYR A 185 -8.13 -9.77 -12.02
CA TYR A 185 -6.96 -10.62 -11.86
C TYR A 185 -6.30 -10.42 -10.49
N ALA A 186 -6.04 -9.17 -10.10
CA ALA A 186 -5.39 -8.84 -8.84
C ALA A 186 -6.24 -9.32 -7.65
N PHE A 187 -7.56 -9.19 -7.71
CA PHE A 187 -8.46 -9.72 -6.68
C PHE A 187 -8.30 -11.24 -6.50
N LEU A 188 -8.21 -12.01 -7.59
CA LEU A 188 -8.00 -13.45 -7.52
C LEU A 188 -6.56 -13.80 -7.07
N ALA A 189 -5.54 -13.12 -7.61
CA ALA A 189 -4.13 -13.31 -7.27
C ALA A 189 -3.85 -13.09 -5.78
N HIS A 190 -4.65 -12.23 -5.15
CA HIS A 190 -4.58 -11.90 -3.73
C HIS A 190 -5.66 -12.62 -2.91
N CYS A 191 -6.18 -13.76 -3.36
CA CYS A 191 -7.13 -14.60 -2.60
C CYS A 191 -8.42 -13.86 -2.18
N GLU A 192 -8.99 -13.10 -3.12
CA GLU A 192 -10.16 -12.22 -2.92
C GLU A 192 -9.91 -11.06 -1.94
N CYS A 193 -8.66 -10.61 -1.85
CA CYS A 193 -8.27 -9.40 -1.16
C CYS A 193 -7.99 -8.25 -2.14
N ARG A 194 -8.23 -7.01 -1.72
CA ARG A 194 -7.92 -5.80 -2.49
C ARG A 194 -6.54 -5.19 -2.22
N ILE A 195 -5.72 -5.83 -1.38
CA ILE A 195 -4.37 -5.37 -0.99
C ILE A 195 -3.38 -5.27 -2.18
N GLY A 196 -3.71 -5.86 -3.34
CA GLY A 196 -2.93 -5.70 -4.57
C GLY A 196 -3.36 -4.54 -5.46
N LEU A 197 -4.34 -3.73 -5.03
CA LEU A 197 -4.93 -2.63 -5.81
C LEU A 197 -4.98 -1.36 -4.96
N HIS A 198 -4.18 -0.37 -5.29
CA HIS A 198 -4.15 0.88 -4.55
C HIS A 198 -4.64 2.05 -5.40
N ASN A 199 -5.31 2.99 -4.75
CA ASN A 199 -5.71 4.25 -5.31
C ASN A 199 -5.10 5.40 -4.50
N SER A 200 -4.57 6.41 -5.18
CA SER A 200 -4.07 7.63 -4.55
C SER A 200 -4.55 8.89 -5.26
N GLY A 201 -4.44 10.03 -4.57
CA GLY A 201 -5.02 11.32 -4.95
C GLY A 201 -6.21 11.71 -4.05
N PRO A 202 -7.20 12.46 -4.58
CA PRO A 202 -7.15 13.10 -5.90
C PRO A 202 -6.06 14.17 -5.96
N TYR A 203 -5.44 14.36 -7.11
CA TYR A 203 -4.57 15.50 -7.38
C TYR A 203 -5.32 16.54 -8.21
N ASP A 204 -5.20 17.82 -7.87
CA ASP A 204 -5.83 18.89 -8.64
C ASP A 204 -5.23 18.96 -10.04
N PHE A 205 -6.07 18.73 -11.06
CA PHE A 205 -5.67 18.72 -12.46
C PHE A 205 -6.15 19.98 -13.24
N GLY A 206 -6.64 20.99 -12.52
CA GLY A 206 -7.14 22.25 -13.06
C GLY A 206 -8.42 22.08 -13.87
N ASN A 207 -9.12 23.19 -14.17
CA ASN A 207 -10.31 23.18 -15.04
C ASN A 207 -11.40 22.15 -14.64
N ASN A 208 -11.63 21.99 -13.33
CA ASN A 208 -12.57 21.00 -12.79
C ASN A 208 -12.21 19.55 -13.14
N ARG A 209 -10.90 19.26 -13.22
CA ARG A 209 -10.35 17.92 -13.42
C ARG A 209 -9.59 17.47 -12.18
N GLN A 210 -9.64 16.17 -11.92
CA GLN A 210 -8.90 15.52 -10.86
C GLN A 210 -8.18 14.30 -11.42
N MET A 211 -6.93 14.11 -11.01
CA MET A 211 -6.16 12.92 -11.35
C MET A 211 -6.15 11.95 -10.16
N ILE A 212 -6.32 10.67 -10.44
CA ILE A 212 -6.06 9.60 -9.46
C ILE A 212 -4.97 8.69 -10.02
N MET A 213 -4.23 8.05 -9.12
CA MET A 213 -3.32 6.96 -9.48
C MET A 213 -4.02 5.63 -9.22
N ARG A 214 -3.92 4.70 -10.16
CA ARG A 214 -4.36 3.31 -10.01
C ARG A 214 -3.14 2.42 -10.06
N ASP A 215 -2.74 1.89 -8.91
CA ASP A 215 -1.59 1.00 -8.80
C ASP A 215 -2.03 -0.46 -8.66
N PHE A 216 -1.32 -1.35 -9.34
CA PHE A 216 -1.54 -2.79 -9.34
C PHE A 216 -0.22 -3.51 -9.11
N PHE A 217 -0.17 -4.35 -8.08
CA PHE A 217 1.06 -5.01 -7.61
C PHE A 217 0.97 -6.52 -7.73
N ASP A 218 2.13 -7.19 -7.70
CA ASP A 218 2.24 -8.65 -7.72
C ASP A 218 1.50 -9.29 -8.92
N LEU A 219 1.74 -8.76 -10.12
CA LEU A 219 1.03 -9.16 -11.34
C LEU A 219 1.55 -10.44 -11.99
N THR A 220 2.76 -10.88 -11.65
CA THR A 220 3.39 -12.09 -12.20
C THR A 220 4.29 -12.75 -11.15
N GLU A 221 5.26 -13.55 -11.58
CA GLU A 221 6.22 -14.23 -10.70
C GLU A 221 6.95 -13.21 -9.82
N GLY A 222 6.79 -13.38 -8.53
CA GLY A 222 7.29 -12.48 -7.50
C GLY A 222 7.17 -13.17 -6.15
N ASP A 223 6.67 -12.48 -5.14
CA ASP A 223 6.69 -13.05 -3.80
C ASP A 223 5.70 -14.20 -3.58
N TYR A 224 4.57 -14.21 -4.28
CA TYR A 224 3.55 -15.24 -4.10
C TYR A 224 3.93 -16.55 -4.82
N PRO A 225 4.15 -17.66 -4.09
CA PRO A 225 4.52 -18.94 -4.70
C PRO A 225 3.50 -19.45 -5.72
N TRP A 226 2.22 -19.13 -5.52
CA TRP A 226 1.16 -19.54 -6.44
C TRP A 226 1.07 -18.69 -7.71
N LEU A 227 1.89 -17.65 -7.86
CA LEU A 227 2.05 -16.92 -9.12
C LEU A 227 3.26 -17.42 -9.92
N ASP A 228 4.07 -18.34 -9.40
CA ASP A 228 5.14 -18.97 -10.17
C ASP A 228 4.59 -19.64 -11.44
N GLY A 229 5.14 -19.29 -12.59
CA GLY A 229 4.66 -19.70 -13.92
C GLY A 229 3.35 -19.05 -14.38
N ILE A 230 2.79 -18.06 -13.66
CA ILE A 230 1.57 -17.33 -14.04
C ILE A 230 1.93 -15.95 -14.59
N ALA A 231 1.26 -15.54 -15.68
CA ALA A 231 1.42 -14.24 -16.33
C ALA A 231 2.88 -13.91 -16.75
N THR A 232 3.73 -14.92 -16.98
CA THR A 232 5.18 -14.76 -17.25
C THR A 232 5.50 -13.96 -18.53
N GLN A 233 4.50 -13.71 -19.37
CA GLN A 233 4.62 -12.83 -20.53
C GLN A 233 4.54 -11.35 -20.17
N LEU A 234 4.05 -10.98 -18.98
CA LEU A 234 4.13 -9.61 -18.48
C LEU A 234 5.60 -9.27 -18.19
N PRO A 235 6.10 -8.12 -18.68
CA PRO A 235 7.47 -7.71 -18.43
C PRO A 235 7.68 -7.14 -17.02
N PHE A 236 6.63 -6.60 -16.40
CA PHE A 236 6.69 -5.92 -15.13
C PHE A 236 5.73 -6.53 -14.12
N ASN A 237 6.14 -6.56 -12.85
CA ASN A 237 5.32 -7.08 -11.75
C ASN A 237 4.34 -6.04 -11.19
N ASN A 238 4.60 -4.75 -11.45
CA ASN A 238 3.81 -3.64 -10.95
C ASN A 238 3.44 -2.69 -12.10
N LEU A 239 2.22 -2.15 -12.07
CA LEU A 239 1.75 -1.14 -13.00
C LEU A 239 1.09 0.02 -12.26
N THR A 240 1.41 1.23 -12.69
CA THR A 240 0.84 2.49 -12.21
C THR A 240 0.12 3.17 -13.37
N ILE A 241 -1.17 3.44 -13.22
CA ILE A 241 -2.02 4.02 -14.26
C ILE A 241 -2.59 5.34 -13.73
N PRO A 242 -1.98 6.49 -14.05
CA PRO A 242 -2.59 7.79 -13.80
C PRO A 242 -3.80 7.98 -14.71
N ILE A 243 -4.91 8.43 -14.14
CA ILE A 243 -6.16 8.68 -14.87
C ILE A 243 -6.72 10.04 -14.47
N VAL A 244 -6.95 10.89 -15.47
CA VAL A 244 -7.57 12.21 -15.28
C VAL A 244 -9.05 12.12 -15.57
N PHE A 245 -9.85 12.60 -14.63
CA PHE A 245 -11.30 12.72 -14.75
C PHE A 245 -11.72 14.18 -14.81
N LYS A 246 -12.73 14.49 -15.65
CA LYS A 246 -13.42 15.79 -15.64
C LYS A 246 -14.76 15.70 -14.94
N GLY A 247 -15.11 16.76 -14.21
CA GLY A 247 -16.42 16.88 -13.58
C GLY A 247 -16.73 15.77 -12.58
N THR A 248 -15.69 15.16 -12.00
CA THR A 248 -15.77 14.10 -11.00
C THR A 248 -14.97 14.55 -9.79
N ASN A 249 -15.61 14.62 -8.62
CA ASN A 249 -14.95 14.99 -7.37
C ASN A 249 -14.78 13.75 -6.49
N PHE A 250 -13.56 13.22 -6.41
CA PHE A 250 -13.16 12.16 -5.48
C PHE A 250 -12.99 12.76 -4.08
N HIS A 251 -14.08 12.82 -3.32
CA HIS A 251 -14.09 13.48 -2.02
C HIS A 251 -13.61 12.57 -0.87
N LEU A 252 -13.42 11.27 -1.15
CA LEU A 252 -12.86 10.29 -0.23
C LEU A 252 -11.80 9.47 -0.97
N MET A 253 -10.60 9.37 -0.40
CA MET A 253 -9.52 8.47 -0.77
C MET A 253 -8.80 8.02 0.51
N ASP A 254 -9.35 7.00 1.16
CA ASP A 254 -9.00 6.67 2.56
C ASP A 254 -7.87 5.64 2.69
N ASP A 255 -7.60 5.24 3.94
CA ASP A 255 -6.51 4.35 4.32
C ASP A 255 -6.70 2.88 3.86
N TRP A 256 -7.82 2.51 3.23
CA TRP A 256 -7.94 1.25 2.47
C TRP A 256 -7.70 1.46 0.97
N ALA A 257 -7.11 2.60 0.60
CA ALA A 257 -6.85 3.03 -0.77
C ALA A 257 -8.07 2.82 -1.67
N SER A 258 -9.24 3.06 -1.11
CA SER A 258 -10.53 3.05 -1.79
C SER A 258 -11.04 4.47 -1.88
N PHE A 259 -11.93 4.73 -2.84
CA PHE A 259 -12.45 6.07 -3.07
C PHE A 259 -13.97 6.12 -3.16
N GLU A 260 -14.51 7.29 -2.88
CA GLU A 260 -15.86 7.70 -3.22
C GLU A 260 -15.80 8.99 -4.05
N ALA A 261 -16.73 9.13 -4.99
CA ALA A 261 -16.76 10.25 -5.92
C ALA A 261 -18.17 10.78 -6.13
N GLU A 262 -18.28 12.09 -6.36
CA GLU A 262 -19.52 12.76 -6.72
C GLU A 262 -19.33 13.65 -7.96
N PRO A 263 -20.11 13.46 -9.04
CA PRO A 263 -20.93 12.27 -9.33
C PRO A 263 -20.10 10.97 -9.26
N GLY A 264 -20.78 9.84 -9.10
CA GLY A 264 -20.12 8.53 -9.00
C GLY A 264 -19.20 8.24 -10.20
N TYR A 265 -18.18 7.42 -9.96
CA TYR A 265 -17.20 7.02 -10.96
C TYR A 265 -17.86 6.60 -12.28
N ASN A 266 -17.44 7.25 -13.37
CA ASN A 266 -17.89 6.91 -14.72
C ASN A 266 -16.71 6.98 -15.68
N ALA A 267 -16.46 5.89 -16.41
CA ALA A 267 -15.38 5.84 -17.41
C ALA A 267 -15.57 6.91 -18.51
N ALA A 268 -16.80 7.34 -18.79
CA ALA A 268 -17.07 8.43 -19.73
C ALA A 268 -16.54 9.80 -19.29
N ASN A 269 -16.10 9.95 -18.04
CA ASN A 269 -15.49 11.19 -17.54
C ASN A 269 -13.96 11.19 -17.65
N ILE A 270 -13.35 10.10 -18.12
CA ILE A 270 -11.90 10.00 -18.31
C ILE A 270 -11.50 10.88 -19.51
N GLU A 271 -10.54 11.77 -19.30
CA GLU A 271 -10.01 12.69 -20.32
C GLU A 271 -8.55 12.45 -20.68
N ALA A 272 -7.77 11.81 -19.80
CA ALA A 272 -6.40 11.44 -20.11
C ALA A 272 -5.95 10.21 -19.32
N VAL A 273 -5.06 9.42 -19.93
CA VAL A 273 -4.50 8.20 -19.33
C VAL A 273 -3.02 8.06 -19.65
N GLY A 274 -2.33 7.27 -18.84
CA GLY A 274 -0.97 6.83 -19.08
C GLY A 274 -0.70 5.52 -18.35
N MET A 275 0.46 4.92 -18.60
CA MET A 275 0.88 3.69 -17.95
C MET A 275 2.36 3.72 -17.66
N TYR A 276 2.71 3.40 -16.42
CA TYR A 276 4.06 3.42 -15.89
C TYR A 276 4.33 2.15 -15.07
N THR A 277 5.58 1.89 -14.77
CA THR A 277 6.02 0.86 -13.83
C THR A 277 7.09 1.44 -12.90
N SER A 278 7.18 0.88 -11.70
CA SER A 278 8.20 1.20 -10.72
C SER A 278 8.34 0.06 -9.72
N ASP A 279 9.53 -0.06 -9.13
CA ASP A 279 9.81 -0.98 -8.02
C ASP A 279 11.03 -0.50 -7.21
N ALA A 280 11.51 -1.33 -6.29
CA ALA A 280 12.64 -0.99 -5.42
C ALA A 280 13.97 -0.78 -6.17
N LEU A 281 14.03 -1.02 -7.49
CA LEU A 281 15.22 -0.85 -8.33
C LEU A 281 15.09 0.29 -9.35
N THR A 282 13.98 1.03 -9.36
CA THR A 282 13.73 2.12 -10.29
C THR A 282 14.04 3.49 -9.70
N ASP A 283 14.62 4.38 -10.51
CA ASP A 283 14.81 5.80 -10.19
C ASP A 283 13.62 6.61 -10.71
N GLY A 284 12.48 6.49 -10.04
CA GLY A 284 11.21 7.09 -10.45
C GLY A 284 10.33 6.18 -11.30
N TYR A 285 9.30 6.77 -11.90
CA TYR A 285 8.33 6.08 -12.74
C TYR A 285 8.84 5.89 -14.17
N ILE A 286 8.85 4.64 -14.65
CA ILE A 286 9.28 4.30 -16.02
C ILE A 286 8.04 4.20 -16.93
N PRO A 287 7.98 4.93 -18.06
CA PRO A 287 6.84 4.85 -18.97
C PRO A 287 6.72 3.48 -19.65
N VAL A 288 5.50 2.99 -19.83
CA VAL A 288 5.20 1.71 -20.49
C VAL A 288 4.30 1.95 -21.70
N GLY A 289 4.87 1.85 -22.90
CA GLY A 289 4.13 2.05 -24.16
C GLY A 289 3.68 3.49 -24.40
N MET A 290 4.33 4.48 -23.77
CA MET A 290 3.87 5.89 -23.78
C MET A 290 4.30 6.70 -25.01
N ASP A 291 4.99 6.11 -25.99
CA ASP A 291 5.52 6.83 -27.16
C ASP A 291 4.44 7.67 -27.87
N ASP A 292 3.33 7.03 -28.21
CA ASP A 292 2.12 7.63 -28.76
C ASP A 292 0.85 6.90 -28.26
N ALA A 293 -0.33 7.45 -28.57
CA ALA A 293 -1.61 6.92 -28.11
C ALA A 293 -1.93 5.52 -28.69
N ASP A 294 -1.48 5.22 -29.91
CA ASP A 294 -1.71 3.93 -30.56
C ASP A 294 -0.84 2.84 -29.94
N THR A 295 0.44 3.14 -29.69
CA THR A 295 1.39 2.26 -29.00
C THR A 295 0.92 1.95 -27.57
N LEU A 296 0.38 2.96 -26.87
CA LEU A 296 -0.18 2.75 -25.53
C LEU A 296 -1.40 1.84 -25.58
N ALA A 297 -2.31 2.07 -26.54
CA ALA A 297 -3.48 1.22 -26.73
C ALA A 297 -3.10 -0.23 -27.07
N ASP A 298 -2.16 -0.43 -28.00
CA ASP A 298 -1.61 -1.75 -28.36
C ASP A 298 -1.06 -2.48 -27.12
N THR A 299 -0.26 -1.77 -26.32
CA THR A 299 0.36 -2.32 -25.09
C THR A 299 -0.71 -2.72 -24.07
N MET A 300 -1.71 -1.86 -23.85
CA MET A 300 -2.79 -2.14 -22.91
C MET A 300 -3.67 -3.32 -23.36
N GLU A 301 -3.94 -3.42 -24.66
CA GLU A 301 -4.69 -4.54 -25.25
C GLU A 301 -3.91 -5.86 -25.10
N GLN A 302 -2.61 -5.86 -25.39
CA GLN A 302 -1.74 -7.01 -25.22
C GLN A 302 -1.69 -7.48 -23.75
N TYR A 303 -1.49 -6.56 -22.81
CA TYR A 303 -1.43 -6.91 -21.38
C TYR A 303 -2.76 -7.48 -20.90
N ARG A 304 -3.88 -6.94 -21.37
CA ARG A 304 -5.21 -7.47 -21.07
C ARG A 304 -5.37 -8.91 -21.56
N GLU A 305 -4.86 -9.25 -22.75
CA GLU A 305 -4.90 -10.62 -23.27
C GLU A 305 -4.08 -11.59 -22.40
N ILE A 306 -2.85 -11.21 -22.05
CA ILE A 306 -2.00 -11.99 -21.14
C ILE A 306 -2.71 -12.22 -19.80
N LEU A 307 -3.30 -11.17 -19.22
CA LEU A 307 -4.00 -11.26 -17.93
C LEU A 307 -5.27 -12.10 -18.00
N ASN A 308 -5.97 -12.12 -19.13
CA ASN A 308 -7.15 -12.95 -19.32
C ASN A 308 -6.79 -14.46 -19.31
N GLU A 309 -5.70 -14.82 -19.98
CA GLU A 309 -5.15 -16.19 -19.93
C GLU A 309 -4.66 -16.53 -18.52
N ALA A 310 -3.88 -15.64 -17.91
CA ALA A 310 -3.35 -15.81 -16.56
C ALA A 310 -4.44 -15.97 -15.50
N THR A 311 -5.55 -15.23 -15.63
CA THR A 311 -6.73 -15.37 -14.76
C THR A 311 -7.29 -16.78 -14.85
N THR A 312 -7.38 -17.34 -16.07
CA THR A 312 -7.87 -18.70 -16.29
C THR A 312 -6.94 -19.75 -15.67
N ASP A 313 -5.63 -19.59 -15.81
CA ASP A 313 -4.66 -20.53 -15.27
C ASP A 313 -4.57 -20.47 -13.73
N LEU A 314 -4.68 -19.27 -13.18
CA LEU A 314 -4.77 -19.07 -11.74
C LEU A 314 -6.04 -19.71 -11.15
N TRP A 315 -7.19 -19.56 -11.82
CA TRP A 315 -8.42 -20.28 -11.45
C TRP A 315 -8.25 -21.79 -11.44
N LYS A 316 -7.64 -22.37 -12.48
CA LYS A 316 -7.36 -23.82 -12.51
C LYS A 316 -6.49 -24.26 -11.34
N ARG A 317 -5.49 -23.45 -10.98
CA ARG A 317 -4.60 -23.72 -9.84
C ARG A 317 -5.36 -23.68 -8.52
N ILE A 318 -6.07 -22.59 -8.24
CA ILE A 318 -6.83 -22.40 -7.00
C ILE A 318 -7.94 -23.45 -6.83
N ALA A 319 -8.58 -23.87 -7.92
CA ALA A 319 -9.60 -24.91 -7.89
C ALA A 319 -9.09 -26.28 -7.38
N THR A 320 -7.77 -26.51 -7.37
CA THR A 320 -7.16 -27.73 -6.81
C THR A 320 -6.81 -27.63 -5.34
N TRP A 321 -6.95 -26.45 -4.73
CA TRP A 321 -6.55 -26.23 -3.35
C TRP A 321 -7.49 -26.87 -2.34
N SER A 322 -6.90 -27.42 -1.29
CA SER A 322 -7.61 -27.76 -0.07
C SER A 322 -8.02 -26.49 0.69
N ARG A 323 -8.99 -26.61 1.61
CA ARG A 323 -9.37 -25.51 2.52
C ARG A 323 -8.15 -24.97 3.29
N GLU A 324 -7.26 -25.86 3.74
CA GLU A 324 -6.05 -25.47 4.47
C GLU A 324 -5.11 -24.59 3.64
N GLN A 325 -4.95 -24.92 2.35
CA GLN A 325 -4.18 -24.13 1.40
C GLN A 325 -4.83 -22.77 1.12
N MET A 326 -6.16 -22.74 0.99
CA MET A 326 -6.90 -21.47 0.85
C MET A 326 -6.75 -20.57 2.07
N ILE A 327 -6.75 -21.14 3.29
CA ILE A 327 -6.48 -20.37 4.51
C ILE A 327 -5.06 -19.84 4.51
N ASP A 328 -4.06 -20.69 4.25
CA ASP A 328 -2.67 -20.24 4.25
C ASP A 328 -2.43 -19.16 3.20
N ALA A 329 -2.96 -19.33 1.99
CA ALA A 329 -2.79 -18.33 0.92
C ALA A 329 -3.38 -16.98 1.31
N GLY A 330 -4.64 -16.93 1.75
CA GLY A 330 -5.27 -15.69 2.21
C GLY A 330 -4.56 -15.09 3.43
N ALA A 331 -4.14 -15.91 4.38
CA ALA A 331 -3.46 -15.44 5.58
C ALA A 331 -2.08 -14.83 5.27
N LEU A 332 -1.35 -15.43 4.34
CA LEU A 332 -0.03 -14.95 3.91
C LEU A 332 -0.12 -13.70 3.04
N VAL A 333 -1.19 -13.53 2.24
CA VAL A 333 -1.45 -12.25 1.53
C VAL A 333 -1.59 -11.09 2.52
N TYR A 334 -2.37 -11.29 3.60
CA TYR A 334 -2.62 -10.24 4.60
C TYR A 334 -1.45 -10.04 5.56
N SER A 335 -0.76 -11.10 6.00
CA SER A 335 0.35 -10.96 6.95
C SER A 335 1.65 -10.46 6.29
N SER A 336 1.73 -10.46 4.95
CA SER A 336 2.86 -9.94 4.18
C SER A 336 2.72 -8.47 3.75
N VAL A 337 1.83 -7.68 4.38
CA VAL A 337 1.65 -6.25 4.07
C VAL A 337 2.93 -5.42 4.25
N GLY A 338 3.85 -5.82 5.13
CA GLY A 338 5.12 -5.15 5.33
C GLY A 338 6.27 -5.63 4.44
N LYS A 339 6.03 -6.57 3.51
CA LYS A 339 7.12 -7.30 2.83
C LYS A 339 8.01 -6.40 1.96
N ASP A 340 7.45 -5.36 1.33
CA ASP A 340 8.20 -4.50 0.42
C ASP A 340 9.21 -3.61 1.18
N PHE A 341 9.03 -3.40 2.49
CA PHE A 341 10.08 -2.78 3.30
C PHE A 341 11.36 -3.61 3.29
N ALA A 342 11.23 -4.94 3.32
CA ALA A 342 12.38 -5.83 3.23
C ALA A 342 12.99 -5.85 1.82
N HIS A 343 12.18 -5.71 0.77
CA HIS A 343 12.70 -5.53 -0.59
C HIS A 343 13.48 -4.22 -0.72
N LEU A 344 12.92 -3.10 -0.24
CA LEU A 344 13.59 -1.80 -0.24
C LEU A 344 14.91 -1.79 0.57
N ALA A 345 14.95 -2.51 1.70
CA ALA A 345 16.14 -2.67 2.52
C ALA A 345 17.10 -3.78 2.02
N GLY A 346 16.68 -4.58 1.03
CA GLY A 346 17.36 -5.78 0.55
C GLY A 346 17.56 -6.86 1.63
N THR A 347 16.69 -6.93 2.62
CA THR A 347 16.71 -7.94 3.69
C THR A 347 15.71 -9.08 3.47
N TYR A 348 14.99 -9.07 2.35
CA TYR A 348 13.89 -10.00 2.10
C TYR A 348 14.36 -11.46 2.07
N ARG A 349 13.62 -12.32 2.76
CA ARG A 349 13.73 -13.79 2.69
C ARG A 349 12.34 -14.39 2.56
N GLN A 350 12.16 -15.31 1.62
CA GLN A 350 10.84 -15.88 1.33
C GLN A 350 10.18 -16.52 2.56
N ASP A 351 10.93 -17.29 3.33
CA ASP A 351 10.42 -18.02 4.51
C ASP A 351 10.00 -17.10 5.67
N ASP A 352 10.48 -15.86 5.67
CA ASP A 352 10.10 -14.86 6.67
C ASP A 352 8.67 -14.35 6.48
N TRP A 353 8.20 -14.33 5.24
CA TRP A 353 6.94 -13.72 4.85
C TRP A 353 5.88 -14.75 4.44
N PHE A 354 6.30 -15.91 3.90
CA PHE A 354 5.41 -16.91 3.29
C PHE A 354 5.31 -18.21 4.09
N GLN A 355 5.35 -18.11 5.41
CA GLN A 355 5.02 -19.20 6.33
C GLN A 355 4.10 -18.71 7.46
N VAL A 356 3.25 -19.59 7.96
CA VAL A 356 2.44 -19.35 9.16
C VAL A 356 3.27 -19.78 10.37
N ASP A 357 3.45 -18.87 11.33
CA ASP A 357 4.23 -19.10 12.54
C ASP A 357 3.72 -20.32 13.33
N GLU A 358 4.64 -21.12 13.89
CA GLU A 358 4.30 -22.35 14.61
C GLU A 358 3.34 -22.10 15.79
N ARG A 359 3.41 -20.93 16.43
CA ARG A 359 2.48 -20.54 17.50
C ARG A 359 1.08 -20.32 16.95
N VAL A 360 0.96 -19.77 15.74
CA VAL A 360 -0.32 -19.52 15.06
C VAL A 360 -0.93 -20.81 14.56
N GLN A 361 -0.11 -21.75 14.07
CA GLN A 361 -0.57 -23.07 13.63
C GLN A 361 -1.39 -23.80 14.71
N ARG A 362 -1.08 -23.57 15.99
CA ARG A 362 -1.80 -24.17 17.14
C ARG A 362 -3.24 -23.68 17.27
N PHE A 363 -3.53 -22.46 16.78
CA PHE A 363 -4.87 -21.88 16.81
C PHE A 363 -5.67 -22.15 15.55
N LYS A 364 -5.01 -22.45 14.42
CA LYS A 364 -5.67 -22.66 13.12
C LYS A 364 -6.86 -23.65 13.17
N PRO A 365 -6.78 -24.80 13.87
CA PRO A 365 -7.92 -25.73 13.98
C PRO A 365 -9.16 -25.16 14.69
N LEU A 366 -9.01 -24.13 15.54
CA LEU A 366 -10.13 -23.44 16.19
C LEU A 366 -10.89 -22.53 15.21
N LEU A 367 -10.20 -22.02 14.19
CA LEU A 367 -10.70 -21.02 13.24
C LEU A 367 -11.50 -21.70 12.10
N ASN A 368 -12.57 -22.40 12.47
CA ASN A 368 -13.59 -22.83 11.52
C ASN A 368 -14.46 -21.64 11.05
N ASP A 369 -15.38 -21.87 10.13
CA ASP A 369 -16.13 -20.78 9.51
C ASP A 369 -17.09 -20.10 10.50
N GLU A 370 -17.69 -20.85 11.43
CA GLU A 370 -18.61 -20.33 12.44
C GLU A 370 -17.89 -19.49 13.49
N TYR A 371 -16.88 -20.06 14.13
CA TYR A 371 -16.06 -19.34 15.12
C TYR A 371 -15.33 -18.18 14.47
N GLY A 372 -14.77 -18.40 13.27
CA GLY A 372 -14.07 -17.37 12.51
C GLY A 372 -14.97 -16.19 12.19
N ARG A 373 -16.20 -16.42 11.74
CA ARG A 373 -17.19 -15.35 11.51
C ARG A 373 -17.46 -14.55 12.78
N ASP A 374 -17.79 -15.22 13.87
CA ASP A 374 -18.22 -14.56 15.11
C ASP A 374 -17.07 -13.80 15.77
N ASN A 375 -15.88 -14.41 15.83
CA ASN A 375 -14.69 -13.77 16.39
C ASN A 375 -14.18 -12.63 15.50
N LEU A 376 -14.25 -12.76 14.17
CA LEU A 376 -13.91 -11.64 13.29
C LEU A 376 -14.89 -10.48 13.50
N GLY A 377 -16.20 -10.72 13.54
CA GLY A 377 -17.20 -9.68 13.82
C GLY A 377 -16.90 -8.93 15.12
N GLU A 378 -16.43 -9.65 16.14
CA GLU A 378 -15.96 -9.04 17.39
C GLU A 378 -14.72 -8.16 17.16
N MET A 379 -13.71 -8.67 16.45
CA MET A 379 -12.49 -7.92 16.13
C MET A 379 -12.74 -6.68 15.27
N VAL A 380 -13.74 -6.68 14.37
CA VAL A 380 -13.91 -5.63 13.35
C VAL A 380 -15.23 -4.85 13.46
N GLY A 381 -15.83 -4.72 14.64
CA GLY A 381 -16.88 -3.70 14.82
C GLY A 381 -17.89 -3.85 15.96
N LEU A 382 -18.02 -5.02 16.59
CA LEU A 382 -19.01 -5.19 17.66
C LEU A 382 -18.63 -4.51 18.97
N LEU A 383 -17.33 -4.37 19.25
CA LEU A 383 -16.80 -3.74 20.47
C LEU A 383 -17.37 -4.33 21.77
N GLY A 384 -17.55 -5.65 21.84
CA GLY A 384 -18.08 -6.41 22.97
C GLY A 384 -17.04 -6.81 24.02
N LEU A 385 -15.74 -6.70 23.73
CA LEU A 385 -14.70 -7.22 24.62
C LEU A 385 -14.51 -6.38 25.89
N PRO A 386 -14.32 -7.00 27.07
CA PRO A 386 -14.09 -6.27 28.31
C PRO A 386 -12.86 -5.35 28.27
N HIS A 387 -11.76 -5.79 27.64
CA HIS A 387 -10.52 -5.01 27.58
C HIS A 387 -10.61 -3.76 26.67
N GLN A 388 -11.59 -3.71 25.77
CA GLN A 388 -11.89 -2.55 24.94
C GLN A 388 -12.67 -1.46 25.69
N THR A 389 -13.25 -1.80 26.85
CA THR A 389 -14.13 -0.92 27.62
C THR A 389 -13.33 0.01 28.53
N SER A 390 -13.57 1.31 28.38
CA SER A 390 -13.05 2.38 29.23
C SER A 390 -14.05 2.76 30.33
N ASN A 391 -13.70 3.72 31.19
CA ASN A 391 -14.62 4.18 32.24
C ASN A 391 -15.89 4.83 31.64
N GLU A 392 -16.99 4.78 32.39
CA GLU A 392 -18.33 5.21 31.93
C GLU A 392 -18.45 6.71 31.59
N TYR A 393 -17.45 7.52 31.93
CA TYR A 393 -17.44 8.97 31.66
C TYR A 393 -16.71 9.34 30.36
N THR A 394 -16.28 8.35 29.58
CA THR A 394 -15.57 8.56 28.30
C THR A 394 -16.40 8.04 27.13
N MET A 395 -16.25 8.67 25.97
CA MET A 395 -16.87 8.23 24.72
C MET A 395 -15.81 8.19 23.61
N ALA A 396 -15.82 7.12 22.83
CA ALA A 396 -14.98 6.97 21.65
C ALA A 396 -15.54 7.78 20.48
N ARG A 397 -14.65 8.18 19.56
CA ARG A 397 -14.92 9.17 18.52
C ARG A 397 -16.09 8.84 17.59
N TYR A 398 -16.27 7.56 17.26
CA TYR A 398 -17.19 7.11 16.20
C TYR A 398 -18.33 6.22 16.68
N SER A 399 -18.15 5.50 17.79
CA SER A 399 -19.20 4.62 18.33
C SER A 399 -20.12 5.36 19.31
N ASP A 400 -19.70 6.51 19.84
CA ASP A 400 -20.30 7.20 21.00
C ASP A 400 -20.43 6.31 22.26
N LEU A 401 -19.76 5.14 22.28
CA LEU A 401 -19.68 4.25 23.42
C LEU A 401 -18.39 4.49 24.19
N ASN A 402 -18.33 4.06 25.45
CA ASN A 402 -17.09 4.02 26.23
C ASN A 402 -16.14 2.89 25.80
N ARG A 403 -16.12 2.54 24.51
CA ARG A 403 -15.43 1.37 23.97
C ARG A 403 -14.62 1.72 22.74
N ASN A 404 -13.38 1.26 22.72
CA ASN A 404 -12.46 1.49 21.62
C ASN A 404 -12.05 0.16 20.99
N MET A 405 -11.87 0.13 19.68
CA MET A 405 -11.49 -1.09 18.97
C MET A 405 -10.15 -1.67 19.42
N LEU A 406 -9.15 -0.80 19.69
CA LEU A 406 -7.81 -1.22 20.12
C LEU A 406 -7.52 -0.78 21.56
N THR A 407 -6.95 -1.69 22.34
CA THR A 407 -6.64 -1.55 23.76
C THR A 407 -5.28 -0.89 23.94
N GLY A 408 -5.25 0.26 24.64
CA GLY A 408 -4.02 1.00 24.92
C GLY A 408 -3.08 0.29 25.90
N ILE A 409 -1.85 0.79 26.00
CA ILE A 409 -0.85 0.34 26.94
C ILE A 409 -1.03 1.09 28.28
N PRO A 410 -1.23 0.39 29.41
CA PRO A 410 -1.33 1.03 30.72
C PRO A 410 -0.04 1.75 31.13
N TYR A 411 -0.14 2.87 31.85
CA TYR A 411 1.03 3.64 32.32
C TYR A 411 1.84 2.95 33.42
N SER A 412 1.28 1.91 34.05
CA SER A 412 1.97 1.13 35.09
C SER A 412 3.26 0.50 34.59
N VAL A 413 3.39 0.22 33.29
CA VAL A 413 4.60 -0.34 32.65
C VAL A 413 5.84 0.53 32.82
N LEU A 414 5.68 1.81 33.19
CA LEU A 414 6.81 2.72 33.46
C LEU A 414 7.43 2.51 34.84
N SER A 415 6.75 1.79 35.73
CA SER A 415 7.17 1.58 37.11
C SER A 415 7.15 0.11 37.55
N ASP A 416 6.34 -0.71 36.88
CA ASP A 416 6.16 -2.13 37.12
C ASP A 416 7.08 -2.93 36.20
N ASP A 417 7.66 -4.02 36.70
CA ASP A 417 8.48 -4.96 35.94
C ASP A 417 7.82 -6.34 35.76
N ASP A 418 6.58 -6.54 36.25
CA ASP A 418 5.81 -7.78 36.09
C ASP A 418 5.08 -7.87 34.74
N TYR A 419 5.83 -7.84 33.64
CA TYR A 419 5.31 -8.11 32.30
C TYR A 419 6.34 -8.75 31.37
N ALA A 420 5.85 -9.47 30.35
CA ALA A 420 6.72 -9.97 29.29
C ALA A 420 6.97 -8.83 28.29
N PRO A 421 8.21 -8.35 28.09
CA PRO A 421 8.47 -7.21 27.21
C PRO A 421 8.24 -7.51 25.73
N THR A 422 8.39 -8.78 25.32
CA THR A 422 8.28 -9.22 23.92
C THR A 422 7.48 -10.52 23.82
N ALA A 423 6.94 -10.81 22.64
CA ALA A 423 6.36 -12.10 22.28
C ALA A 423 7.42 -13.13 21.81
N GLY A 424 8.70 -12.75 21.75
CA GLY A 424 9.83 -13.57 21.31
C GLY A 424 10.28 -13.30 19.87
N ASP A 425 11.51 -13.71 19.54
CA ASP A 425 12.24 -13.32 18.32
C ASP A 425 12.53 -14.48 17.34
N ARG A 426 12.10 -15.70 17.66
CA ARG A 426 12.41 -16.88 16.86
C ARG A 426 11.37 -17.12 15.77
N PHE A 427 11.82 -17.19 14.52
CA PHE A 427 11.00 -17.63 13.41
C PHE A 427 11.03 -19.16 13.29
N ALA A 428 9.86 -19.76 13.37
CA ALA A 428 9.59 -21.12 12.94
C ALA A 428 8.17 -21.15 12.39
N GLY A 429 7.96 -21.85 11.28
CA GLY A 429 6.67 -21.89 10.64
C GLY A 429 6.59 -22.90 9.52
N SER A 430 5.41 -22.99 8.94
CA SER A 430 5.15 -23.82 7.77
C SER A 430 3.98 -23.27 6.98
N SER A 431 3.85 -23.73 5.75
CA SER A 431 2.70 -23.48 4.89
C SER A 431 2.29 -24.80 4.23
N SER A 432 1.00 -24.98 4.03
CA SER A 432 0.44 -26.09 3.24
C SER A 432 0.54 -25.85 1.72
N LEU A 433 0.97 -24.66 1.31
CA LEU A 433 1.23 -24.31 -0.08
C LEU A 433 2.57 -24.87 -0.56
N PRO A 434 2.72 -25.14 -1.87
CA PRO A 434 4.02 -25.39 -2.46
C PRO A 434 5.00 -24.23 -2.19
N GLY A 435 6.27 -24.58 -1.97
CA GLY A 435 7.33 -23.58 -1.83
C GLY A 435 7.57 -22.81 -3.14
N LYS A 436 8.18 -21.63 -3.02
CA LYS A 436 8.55 -20.81 -4.18
C LYS A 436 9.62 -21.50 -5.03
N THR A 437 9.46 -21.40 -6.35
CA THR A 437 10.31 -22.01 -7.38
C THR A 437 10.68 -21.02 -8.50
N GLY A 438 9.89 -19.99 -8.71
CA GLY A 438 10.11 -18.97 -9.75
C GLY A 438 11.07 -17.87 -9.32
N LEU A 439 11.43 -17.03 -10.28
CA LEU A 439 12.23 -15.82 -10.06
C LEU A 439 11.35 -14.66 -9.53
N TRP A 440 11.97 -13.50 -9.31
CA TRP A 440 11.28 -12.24 -9.06
C TRP A 440 11.34 -11.38 -10.31
N ALA A 441 10.17 -11.08 -10.89
CA ALA A 441 10.05 -10.12 -11.96
C ALA A 441 10.19 -8.69 -11.42
N THR A 442 11.10 -7.93 -12.00
CA THR A 442 11.42 -6.55 -11.64
C THR A 442 11.56 -5.71 -12.92
N SER A 443 11.72 -4.41 -12.76
CA SER A 443 12.01 -3.42 -13.79
C SER A 443 13.29 -3.72 -14.58
N VAL A 444 14.25 -4.44 -13.97
CA VAL A 444 15.51 -4.86 -14.63
C VAL A 444 15.45 -6.28 -15.19
N GLY A 445 14.27 -6.91 -15.19
CA GLY A 445 14.04 -8.27 -15.66
C GLY A 445 13.76 -9.27 -14.52
N ARG A 446 13.87 -10.56 -14.82
CA ARG A 446 13.66 -11.65 -13.86
C ARG A 446 14.99 -12.05 -13.21
N ILE A 447 15.08 -11.92 -11.90
CA ILE A 447 16.30 -12.17 -11.12
C ILE A 447 16.01 -13.05 -9.90
N ASP A 448 17.05 -13.67 -9.35
CA ASP A 448 16.93 -14.35 -8.05
C ASP A 448 16.92 -13.34 -6.89
N ILE A 449 16.54 -13.81 -5.71
CA ILE A 449 16.36 -12.94 -4.54
C ILE A 449 17.68 -12.40 -3.97
N ASP A 450 18.80 -13.11 -4.15
CA ASP A 450 20.10 -12.65 -3.65
C ASP A 450 20.62 -11.49 -4.53
N ASP A 451 20.45 -11.57 -5.85
CA ASP A 451 20.72 -10.47 -6.77
C ASP A 451 19.77 -9.29 -6.50
N TYR A 452 18.47 -9.54 -6.31
CA TYR A 452 17.51 -8.48 -5.99
C TYR A 452 17.91 -7.75 -4.69
N ASN A 453 18.11 -8.48 -3.60
CA ASN A 453 18.53 -7.90 -2.32
C ASN A 453 19.86 -7.11 -2.44
N THR A 454 20.82 -7.61 -3.20
CA THR A 454 22.11 -6.94 -3.41
C THR A 454 21.92 -5.61 -4.14
N ARG A 455 21.11 -5.60 -5.19
CA ARG A 455 20.82 -4.38 -5.96
C ARG A 455 20.04 -3.36 -5.15
N ALA A 456 19.01 -3.79 -4.43
CA ALA A 456 18.20 -2.89 -3.61
C ALA A 456 19.04 -2.20 -2.51
N LYS A 457 19.95 -2.93 -1.85
CA LYS A 457 20.92 -2.35 -0.89
C LYS A 457 21.86 -1.34 -1.53
N GLY A 458 22.31 -1.62 -2.75
CA GLY A 458 23.23 -0.77 -3.50
C GLY A 458 22.56 0.41 -4.22
N PHE A 459 21.23 0.53 -4.12
CA PHE A 459 20.45 1.50 -4.86
C PHE A 459 19.93 2.61 -3.95
N THR A 460 19.96 3.84 -4.46
CA THR A 460 19.33 5.02 -3.86
C THR A 460 18.81 5.87 -5.01
N PRO A 461 17.52 6.24 -5.03
CA PRO A 461 16.98 7.15 -6.04
C PRO A 461 17.78 8.45 -6.11
N ALA A 462 18.03 8.98 -7.30
CA ALA A 462 18.91 10.14 -7.47
C ALA A 462 18.37 11.39 -6.77
N VAL A 463 17.04 11.51 -6.68
CA VAL A 463 16.34 12.57 -5.94
C VAL A 463 16.56 12.50 -4.41
N LEU A 464 17.07 11.37 -3.91
CA LEU A 464 17.41 11.15 -2.50
C LEU A 464 18.92 11.09 -2.26
N ASP A 465 19.75 11.25 -3.29
CA ASP A 465 21.20 11.19 -3.15
C ASP A 465 21.75 12.47 -2.50
N GLY A 466 22.69 12.30 -1.57
CA GLY A 466 23.38 13.37 -0.87
C GLY A 466 22.46 14.47 -0.32
N GLY A 467 22.66 15.70 -0.80
CA GLY A 467 21.92 16.88 -0.35
C GLY A 467 20.48 16.96 -0.86
N ASN A 468 20.12 16.22 -1.92
CA ASN A 468 18.80 16.29 -2.54
C ASN A 468 17.69 15.75 -1.62
N ARG A 469 18.02 14.78 -0.77
CA ARG A 469 17.08 14.13 0.17
C ARG A 469 16.28 15.14 1.01
N TYR A 470 16.91 16.23 1.42
CA TYR A 470 16.34 17.24 2.33
C TYR A 470 15.79 18.46 1.61
N LEU A 471 15.70 18.44 0.29
CA LEU A 471 15.05 19.49 -0.49
C LEU A 471 13.56 19.15 -0.60
N ASP A 472 12.76 19.72 0.30
CA ASP A 472 11.30 19.59 0.29
C ASP A 472 10.63 20.67 -0.58
N GLU A 473 9.31 20.55 -0.75
CA GLU A 473 8.52 21.46 -1.58
C GLU A 473 8.54 22.90 -1.02
N GLU A 474 8.64 23.09 0.30
CA GLU A 474 8.74 24.42 0.88
C GLU A 474 10.12 25.05 0.60
N TRP A 475 11.21 24.29 0.65
CA TRP A 475 12.53 24.76 0.23
C TRP A 475 12.54 25.12 -1.25
N VAL A 476 11.99 24.26 -2.13
CA VAL A 476 11.94 24.50 -3.57
C VAL A 476 11.20 25.79 -3.89
N LYS A 477 10.06 26.05 -3.26
CA LYS A 477 9.28 27.28 -3.46
C LYS A 477 10.11 28.56 -3.31
N TRP A 478 11.02 28.61 -2.33
CA TRP A 478 11.90 29.77 -2.09
C TRP A 478 13.20 29.74 -2.90
N ASN A 479 13.55 28.60 -3.49
CA ASN A 479 14.80 28.39 -4.23
C ASN A 479 14.58 27.98 -5.70
N HIS A 480 13.36 28.12 -6.23
CA HIS A 480 13.04 27.76 -7.61
C HIS A 480 13.92 28.56 -8.60
N GLY A 481 14.37 27.91 -9.66
CA GLY A 481 15.31 28.45 -10.64
C GLY A 481 16.76 28.53 -10.16
N THR A 482 17.08 28.13 -8.93
CA THR A 482 18.48 27.91 -8.52
C THR A 482 19.03 26.63 -9.16
N PRO A 483 20.36 26.51 -9.35
CA PRO A 483 20.95 25.30 -9.92
C PRO A 483 20.57 24.00 -9.18
N GLN A 484 20.44 24.06 -7.85
CA GLN A 484 20.11 22.93 -6.98
C GLN A 484 18.64 22.50 -7.12
N ALA A 485 17.70 23.45 -7.09
CA ALA A 485 16.28 23.15 -7.31
C ALA A 485 16.04 22.63 -8.74
N ASP A 486 16.72 23.22 -9.72
CA ASP A 486 16.66 22.76 -11.10
C ASP A 486 17.22 21.35 -11.28
N GLU A 487 18.32 21.01 -10.61
CA GLU A 487 18.87 19.65 -10.62
C GLU A 487 17.83 18.64 -10.12
N LEU A 488 17.19 18.91 -8.98
CA LEU A 488 16.14 18.04 -8.42
C LEU A 488 14.97 17.83 -9.40
N TYR A 489 14.47 18.90 -10.03
CA TYR A 489 13.37 18.78 -11.01
C TYR A 489 13.81 18.08 -12.28
N ARG A 490 15.03 18.34 -12.76
CA ARG A 490 15.57 17.66 -13.95
C ARG A 490 15.67 16.15 -13.72
N LEU A 491 16.01 15.69 -12.51
CA LEU A 491 16.04 14.26 -12.19
C LEU A 491 14.68 13.60 -12.38
N ALA A 492 13.58 14.24 -11.96
CA ALA A 492 12.23 13.73 -12.15
C ALA A 492 11.75 13.86 -13.61
N GLN A 493 12.17 14.92 -14.32
CA GLN A 493 11.81 15.18 -15.72
C GLN A 493 12.56 14.31 -16.74
N ARG A 494 13.56 13.51 -16.32
CA ARG A 494 14.31 12.62 -17.23
C ARG A 494 13.38 11.66 -17.95
N GLY A 495 13.52 11.57 -19.27
CA GLY A 495 12.66 10.72 -20.10
C GLY A 495 11.23 11.22 -20.26
N SER A 496 10.88 12.39 -19.70
CA SER A 496 9.60 13.03 -20.03
C SER A 496 9.57 13.43 -21.49
N ARG A 497 8.45 13.15 -22.17
CA ARG A 497 8.30 13.45 -23.61
C ARG A 497 8.22 14.95 -23.89
N ASN A 498 7.72 15.72 -22.93
CA ASN A 498 7.33 17.11 -23.14
C ASN A 498 8.11 18.13 -22.30
N ILE A 499 8.65 17.73 -21.14
CA ILE A 499 9.27 18.67 -20.19
C ILE A 499 10.66 18.28 -19.71
N GLU A 500 11.35 17.37 -20.41
CA GLU A 500 12.72 17.00 -20.08
C GLU A 500 13.63 18.23 -20.01
N GLY A 501 14.37 18.35 -18.90
CA GLY A 501 15.38 19.40 -18.71
C GLY A 501 14.85 20.78 -18.31
N ARG A 502 13.52 20.97 -18.17
CA ARG A 502 12.90 22.29 -17.92
C ARG A 502 13.23 22.87 -16.54
N GLY A 503 13.58 22.04 -15.57
CA GLY A 503 13.96 22.45 -14.22
C GLY A 503 12.79 22.93 -13.37
N SER A 504 13.11 23.58 -12.25
CA SER A 504 12.16 24.01 -11.20
C SER A 504 11.44 25.32 -11.51
N GLY A 505 11.88 26.04 -12.55
CA GLY A 505 11.20 27.24 -13.02
C GLY A 505 9.90 26.98 -13.80
N LEU A 506 9.63 25.72 -14.13
CA LEU A 506 8.43 25.30 -14.87
C LEU A 506 7.18 25.51 -14.02
N ARG A 507 6.23 26.30 -14.52
CA ARG A 507 4.91 26.45 -13.89
C ARG A 507 3.90 25.59 -14.61
N ARG A 508 2.83 25.23 -13.92
CA ARG A 508 1.67 24.54 -14.52
C ARG A 508 1.15 25.22 -15.80
N ALA A 509 1.14 26.57 -15.82
CA ALA A 509 0.70 27.35 -16.98
C ALA A 509 1.61 27.20 -18.22
N ASP A 510 2.84 26.71 -18.03
CA ASP A 510 3.82 26.49 -19.10
C ASP A 510 3.76 25.05 -19.66
N LEU A 511 2.94 24.18 -19.04
CA LEU A 511 2.74 22.81 -19.51
C LEU A 511 1.97 22.81 -20.83
N PRO A 512 2.29 21.90 -21.77
CA PRO A 512 1.51 21.77 -22.97
C PRO A 512 0.07 21.46 -22.60
N ALA A 513 -0.86 22.21 -23.18
CA ALA A 513 -2.27 21.87 -23.03
C ALA A 513 -2.48 20.46 -23.62
N THR A 514 -2.99 19.53 -22.82
CA THR A 514 -3.56 18.26 -23.29
C THR A 514 -4.45 18.58 -24.49
N ASP A 515 -4.24 17.92 -25.64
CA ASP A 515 -4.52 18.31 -27.04
C ASP A 515 -5.92 18.88 -27.43
N GLU A 516 -6.80 19.23 -26.49
CA GLU A 516 -8.11 19.85 -26.72
C GLU A 516 -8.07 21.35 -27.07
N THR A 517 -6.97 22.09 -26.82
CA THR A 517 -6.95 23.54 -27.14
C THR A 517 -6.67 23.86 -28.60
N LYS A 518 -6.29 22.89 -29.44
CA LYS A 518 -6.13 23.12 -30.89
C LYS A 518 -7.47 23.13 -31.65
N GLY A 519 -8.58 22.73 -31.03
CA GLY A 519 -9.88 22.59 -31.68
C GLY A 519 -10.86 23.75 -31.54
N SER A 520 -10.63 24.71 -30.63
CA SER A 520 -11.62 25.77 -30.32
C SER A 520 -11.17 27.20 -30.64
N GLY A 521 -10.15 27.37 -31.48
CA GLY A 521 -9.52 28.67 -31.75
C GLY A 521 -10.03 29.47 -32.96
N ASP A 522 -10.86 28.90 -33.83
CA ASP A 522 -11.22 29.51 -35.13
C ASP A 522 -12.72 29.55 -35.43
N ALA A 523 -13.53 29.83 -34.40
CA ALA A 523 -14.95 30.16 -34.58
C ALA A 523 -15.37 31.34 -33.69
N ASP A 524 -14.70 32.48 -33.87
CA ASP A 524 -15.32 33.82 -33.78
C ASP A 524 -14.29 34.89 -34.15
N ARG A 525 -14.25 35.20 -35.46
CA ARG A 525 -13.88 36.51 -36.00
C ARG A 525 -14.75 36.84 -37.20
#